data_AF-A0A353TG70-F1
#
_entry.id   AF-A0A353TG70-F1
#
_cell.length_a   1.000
_cell.length_b   1.000
_cell.length_c   1.000
_cell.angle_alpha   90.00
_cell.angle_beta   90.00
_cell.angle_gamma   90.00
#
_symmetry.space_group_name_H-M   'P 1'
#
loop_
_entity.id
_entity.type
_entity.pdbx_description
1 polymer ?
#
loop_
_entity_poly.entity_id
_entity_poly.type
_entity_poly.pdbx_seq_one_letter_code
_entity_poly.pdbx_strand_id
1 'polypeptide(L)'
;ASEGSLNFTWNDNSGVGNASAGDLAMPLVFNSDKGESVFTTEAGERSAGSATMNIPDSWMGDSVEIYLGFISEDGTMVANSAYLGQQTIA
;
A
#
# COMPACT_ATOMS: atom_id res chain seq x y z
N ALA A 1 2.30 17.00 15.58
CA ALA A 1 2.96 15.95 14.79
C ALA A 1 2.49 16.16 13.36
N SER A 2 3.43 16.31 12.44
CA SER A 2 3.11 16.47 11.02
C SER A 2 3.21 15.06 10.46
N GLU A 3 2.11 14.32 10.47
CA GLU A 3 2.11 12.93 9.98
C GLU A 3 2.59 12.92 8.53
N GLY A 4 3.72 12.25 8.29
CA GLY A 4 4.16 11.94 6.93
C GLY A 4 3.06 11.12 6.25
N SER A 5 2.76 11.38 4.98
CA SER A 5 1.75 10.61 4.26
C SER A 5 2.28 10.14 2.92
N LEU A 6 1.98 8.89 2.58
CA LEU A 6 2.28 8.30 1.28
C LEU A 6 0.99 8.05 0.52
N ASN A 7 0.96 8.52 -0.72
CA ASN A 7 -0.13 8.27 -1.64
C ASN A 7 0.25 7.12 -2.58
N PHE A 8 -0.56 6.07 -2.56
CA PHE A 8 -0.46 4.91 -3.42
C PHE A 8 -1.40 5.13 -4.60
N THR A 9 -0.90 4.90 -5.81
CA THR A 9 -1.73 4.93 -7.02
C THR A 9 -1.50 3.67 -7.82
N TRP A 10 -2.55 3.17 -8.46
CA TRP A 10 -2.50 1.98 -9.30
C TRP A 10 -3.52 2.08 -10.42
N ASN A 11 -3.29 1.32 -11.49
CA ASN A 11 -4.28 1.12 -12.52
C ASN A 11 -5.24 0.01 -12.08
N ASP A 12 -6.52 0.30 -12.04
CA ASP A 12 -7.54 -0.72 -11.79
C ASP A 12 -7.48 -1.77 -12.92
N ASN A 13 -7.24 -3.02 -12.52
CA ASN A 13 -7.20 -4.20 -13.39
C ASN A 13 -8.34 -5.18 -13.08
N SER A 14 -9.42 -4.70 -12.47
CA SER A 14 -10.64 -5.48 -12.24
C SER A 14 -11.11 -6.19 -13.51
N GLY A 15 -11.54 -7.44 -13.35
CA GLY A 15 -11.93 -8.31 -14.47
C GLY A 15 -10.76 -9.06 -15.11
N VAL A 16 -9.52 -8.82 -14.70
CA VAL A 16 -8.36 -9.66 -15.06
C VAL A 16 -8.22 -10.80 -14.06
N GLY A 17 -8.39 -12.04 -14.51
CA GLY A 17 -8.33 -13.21 -13.63
C GLY A 17 -9.47 -13.20 -12.60
N ASN A 18 -9.13 -13.29 -11.32
CA ASN A 18 -10.07 -13.18 -10.21
C ASN A 18 -10.07 -11.78 -9.53
N ALA A 19 -9.40 -10.79 -10.11
CA ALA A 19 -9.40 -9.43 -9.56
C ALA A 19 -10.79 -8.79 -9.63
N SER A 20 -11.28 -8.32 -8.48
CA SER A 20 -12.58 -7.64 -8.35
C SER A 20 -12.40 -6.17 -8.03
N ALA A 21 -13.35 -5.36 -8.47
CA ALA A 21 -13.43 -3.92 -8.18
C ALA A 21 -13.49 -3.65 -6.67
N GLY A 22 -14.15 -4.52 -5.92
CA GLY A 22 -14.28 -4.45 -4.46
C GLY A 22 -13.11 -5.08 -3.70
N ASP A 23 -12.07 -5.60 -4.36
CA ASP A 23 -10.88 -6.03 -3.64
C ASP A 23 -10.28 -4.83 -2.89
N LEU A 24 -9.80 -5.03 -1.67
CA LEU A 24 -9.24 -3.99 -0.84
C LEU A 24 -7.72 -3.93 -1.03
N ALA A 25 -7.20 -2.72 -1.23
CA ALA A 25 -5.78 -2.45 -1.36
C ALA A 25 -5.06 -2.71 -0.03
N MET A 26 -3.95 -3.46 -0.12
CA MET A 26 -3.05 -3.79 0.99
C MET A 26 -1.66 -3.16 0.77
N PRO A 27 -1.52 -1.84 0.91
CA PRO A 27 -0.23 -1.18 0.85
C PRO A 27 0.66 -1.56 2.04
N LEU A 28 1.97 -1.66 1.80
CA LEU A 28 2.99 -1.87 2.81
C LEU A 28 4.20 -1.00 2.52
N VAL A 29 4.75 -0.40 3.57
CA VAL A 29 5.95 0.43 3.55
C VAL A 29 6.94 -0.15 4.53
N PHE A 30 8.14 -0.47 4.05
CA PHE A 30 9.22 -1.04 4.86
C PHE A 30 10.39 -0.08 4.93
N ASN A 31 10.76 0.32 6.15
CA ASN A 31 11.96 1.09 6.41
C ASN A 31 13.09 0.13 6.79
N SER A 32 14.02 -0.11 5.86
CA SER A 32 15.11 -1.08 6.06
C SER A 32 16.15 -0.63 7.08
N ASP A 33 16.34 0.70 7.24
CA ASP A 33 17.29 1.25 8.21
C ASP A 33 16.83 1.03 9.65
N LYS A 34 15.51 1.06 9.88
CA LYS A 34 14.90 0.79 11.19
C LYS A 34 14.47 -0.66 11.38
N GLY A 35 14.32 -1.43 10.30
CA GLY A 35 13.75 -2.78 10.34
C GLY A 35 12.27 -2.79 10.70
N GLU A 36 11.55 -1.73 10.35
CA GLU A 36 10.14 -1.53 10.70
C GLU A 36 9.24 -1.49 9.46
N SER A 37 7.97 -1.86 9.61
CA SER A 37 6.99 -1.83 8.54
C SER A 37 5.68 -1.20 8.99
N VAL A 38 5.05 -0.40 8.12
CA VAL A 38 3.68 0.11 8.27
C VAL A 38 2.85 -0.44 7.13
N PHE A 39 1.68 -1.00 7.44
CA PHE A 39 0.78 -1.57 6.44
C PHE A 39 -0.67 -1.48 6.92
N THR A 40 -1.60 -1.59 5.97
CA THR A 40 -3.02 -1.82 6.25
C THR A 40 -3.53 -2.89 5.29
N THR A 41 -4.57 -3.61 5.68
CA THR A 41 -5.25 -4.59 4.82
C THR A 41 -6.44 -4.00 4.08
N GLU A 42 -6.86 -2.78 4.42
CA GLU A 42 -8.09 -2.15 3.95
C GLU A 42 -7.88 -0.66 3.65
N ALA A 43 -7.02 -0.32 2.69
CA ALA A 43 -6.71 1.09 2.37
C ALA A 43 -7.72 1.77 1.43
N GLY A 44 -8.57 0.97 0.76
CA GLY A 44 -9.52 1.43 -0.25
C GLY A 44 -9.80 0.34 -1.28
N GLU A 45 -10.89 0.45 -2.01
CA GLU A 45 -11.24 -0.49 -3.08
C GLU A 45 -10.26 -0.40 -4.26
N ARG A 46 -10.03 -1.52 -4.95
CA ARG A 46 -9.22 -1.60 -6.17
C ARG A 46 -9.74 -0.63 -7.22
N SER A 47 -11.05 -0.49 -7.32
CA SER A 47 -11.74 0.45 -8.22
C SER A 47 -11.39 1.92 -7.97
N ALA A 48 -10.95 2.28 -6.76
CA ALA A 48 -10.60 3.65 -6.41
C ALA A 48 -9.29 4.12 -7.06
N GLY A 49 -8.40 3.19 -7.43
CA GLY A 49 -7.13 3.50 -8.10
C GLY A 49 -6.11 4.24 -7.21
N SER A 50 -6.45 4.52 -5.94
CA SER A 50 -5.57 5.21 -5.01
C SER A 50 -5.93 4.98 -3.54
N ALA A 51 -4.95 5.16 -2.66
CA ALA A 51 -5.11 5.16 -1.22
C ALA A 51 -4.00 5.96 -0.54
N THR A 52 -4.28 6.50 0.66
CA THR A 52 -3.30 7.23 1.47
C THR A 52 -2.99 6.47 2.74
N MET A 53 -1.72 6.42 3.13
CA MET A 53 -1.26 5.85 4.39
C MET A 53 -0.45 6.86 5.18
N ASN A 54 -0.69 6.92 6.48
CA ASN A 54 0.11 7.73 7.40
C ASN A 54 1.37 6.95 7.78
N ILE A 55 2.49 7.66 7.81
CA ILE A 55 3.83 7.15 8.12
C ILE A 55 4.34 7.90 9.37
N PRO A 56 5.07 7.22 10.27
CA PRO A 56 5.62 7.87 11.45
C PRO A 56 6.51 9.07 11.10
N ASP A 57 6.34 10.19 11.81
CA ASP A 57 7.21 11.38 11.70
C ASP A 57 8.70 11.05 11.92
N SER A 58 9.01 9.95 12.64
CA SER A 58 10.38 9.50 12.87
C SER A 58 11.06 8.92 11.62
N TRP A 59 10.33 8.75 10.52
CA TRP A 59 10.83 8.24 9.23
C TRP A 59 11.09 9.36 8.21
N MET A 60 10.85 10.62 8.57
CA MET A 60 11.09 11.76 7.69
C MET A 60 12.57 11.82 7.27
N GLY A 61 12.82 11.84 5.95
CA GLY A 61 14.16 11.77 5.36
C GLY A 61 14.72 10.37 5.17
N ASP A 62 14.06 9.32 5.69
CA ASP A 62 14.49 7.94 5.48
C ASP A 62 14.06 7.42 4.10
N SER A 63 14.78 6.43 3.60
CA SER A 63 14.41 5.69 2.40
C SER A 63 13.59 4.44 2.77
N VAL A 64 12.44 4.28 2.12
CA VAL A 64 11.51 3.18 2.36
C VAL A 64 11.22 2.39 1.09
N GLU A 65 10.94 1.11 1.25
CA GLU A 65 10.54 0.19 0.20
C GLU A 65 9.01 0.05 0.18
N ILE A 66 8.39 0.24 -0.97
CA ILE A 66 6.93 0.31 -1.11
C ILE A 66 6.40 -0.92 -1.85
N TYR A 67 5.35 -1.53 -1.30
CA TYR A 67 4.67 -2.68 -1.87
C TYR A 67 3.16 -2.47 -1.88
N LEU A 68 2.46 -3.11 -2.83
CA LEU A 68 1.01 -3.11 -2.91
C LEU A 68 0.48 -4.50 -3.23
N GLY A 69 -0.36 -5.05 -2.35
CA GLY A 69 -1.18 -6.23 -2.60
C GLY A 69 -2.66 -5.88 -2.62
N PHE A 70 -3.50 -6.90 -2.78
CA PHE A 70 -4.95 -6.79 -2.69
C PHE A 70 -5.54 -8.03 -2.01
N ILE A 71 -6.64 -7.84 -1.29
CA ILE A 71 -7.44 -8.91 -0.68
C ILE A 71 -8.88 -8.78 -1.13
N SER A 72 -9.59 -9.90 -1.33
CA SER A 72 -11.02 -9.85 -1.62
C SER A 72 -11.79 -9.21 -0.46
N GLU A 73 -12.94 -8.61 -0.75
CA GLU A 73 -13.81 -7.98 0.26
C GLU A 73 -14.17 -8.93 1.43
N ASP A 74 -14.30 -10.23 1.15
CA ASP A 74 -14.58 -11.26 2.16
C ASP A 74 -13.34 -11.79 2.89
N GLY A 75 -12.15 -11.30 2.55
CA GLY A 75 -10.88 -11.70 3.18
C GLY A 75 -10.34 -13.07 2.74
N THR A 76 -10.98 -13.77 1.79
CA THR A 76 -10.66 -15.18 1.49
C THR A 76 -9.61 -15.38 0.40
N MET A 77 -9.40 -14.38 -0.46
CA MET A 77 -8.44 -14.44 -1.57
C MET A 77 -7.46 -13.29 -1.48
N VAL A 78 -6.16 -13.59 -1.60
CA VAL A 78 -5.09 -12.60 -1.52
C VAL A 78 -4.25 -12.66 -2.79
N ALA A 79 -3.96 -11.50 -3.37
CA ALA A 79 -3.06 -11.36 -4.50
C ALA A 79 -1.60 -11.24 -4.05
N ASN A 80 -0.67 -11.65 -4.91
CA ASN A 80 0.76 -11.38 -4.70
C ASN A 80 1.00 -9.86 -4.64
N SER A 81 1.88 -9.43 -3.74
CA SER A 81 2.30 -8.03 -3.68
C SER A 81 3.20 -7.67 -4.85
N ALA A 82 2.99 -6.49 -5.42
CA ALA A 82 3.90 -5.85 -6.35
C ALA A 82 4.82 -4.88 -5.60
N TYR A 83 6.10 -4.86 -5.97
CA TYR A 83 7.04 -3.84 -5.51
C TYR A 83 6.88 -2.58 -6.37
N LEU A 84 6.63 -1.44 -5.73
CA LEU A 84 6.39 -0.16 -6.40
C LEU A 84 7.63 0.72 -6.47
N GLY A 85 8.69 0.39 -5.73
CA GLY A 85 9.94 1.12 -5.71
C GLY A 85 10.34 1.61 -4.33
N GLN A 86 11.50 2.27 -4.29
CA GLN A 86 12.03 2.96 -3.14
C GLN A 86 11.65 4.44 -3.20
N GLN A 87 11.30 5.03 -2.06
CA GLN A 87 11.03 6.46 -1.96
C GLN A 87 11.61 7.04 -0.67
N THR A 88 12.09 8.28 -0.72
CA THR A 88 12.43 9.05 0.49
C THR A 88 11.19 9.73 1.03
N ILE A 89 10.93 9.60 2.34
CA ILE A 89 9.83 10.29 3.01
C ILE A 89 10.15 11.79 3.09
N ALA A 90 9.24 12.63 2.59
CA ALA A 90 9.39 14.08 2.48
C ALA A 90 8.50 14.83 3.49
#